data_AF-A0A2N2LNZ2-F1
#
_entry.id   AF-A0A2N2LNZ2-F1
#
_cell.length_a   1.000
_cell.length_b   1.000
_cell.length_c   1.000
_cell.angle_alpha   90.00
_cell.angle_beta   90.00
_cell.angle_gamma   90.00
#
_symmetry.space_group_name_H-M   'P 1'
#
loop_
_entity.id
_entity.type
_entity.pdbx_description
1 polymer ?
#
loop_
_entity_poly.entity_id
_entity_poly.type
_entity_poly.pdbx_seq_one_letter_code
_entity_poly.pdbx_strand_id
1 'polypeptide(L)'
;MAQGNQNRKSSNIFWNILTLFALMSSVLILIVQLTIFVNPFAIFNPFPPVEIPELVVLPTSTVFETEPTEVVLESQPTALIPTQKPAEIPTSIPTEVIEIQDGTLAIETPVLPPTETPFVGYYAFVIQNEPNAINSTIFKVDLECNWTGIAGQVFDLQGRPVKGIRVWLRGRFDNKDIDYLGLTLESSPYGPSGFEFTLGESPKNTKESLYLQLLDQAGIPISDRVYIDTFEDCERNLILVNFKQVR
;
A
#
# COMPACT_ATOMS: atom_id res chain seq x y z
N MET A 1 -20.02 56.31 44.30
CA MET A 1 -19.33 55.01 44.23
C MET A 1 -20.35 53.92 43.96
N ALA A 2 -20.66 53.58 42.70
CA ALA A 2 -21.64 52.52 42.39
C ALA A 2 -21.49 51.87 40.99
N GLN A 3 -20.30 51.91 40.37
CA GLN A 3 -20.14 51.47 38.97
C GLN A 3 -19.22 50.25 38.78
N GLY A 4 -18.62 49.71 39.84
CA GLY A 4 -17.67 48.58 39.76
C GLY A 4 -18.31 47.17 39.80
N ASN A 5 -19.61 47.06 40.10
CA ASN A 5 -20.24 45.76 40.38
C ASN A 5 -21.09 45.19 39.21
N GLN A 6 -21.44 46.00 38.20
CA GLN A 6 -22.24 45.53 37.05
C GLN A 6 -21.41 44.70 36.04
N ASN A 7 -20.16 45.09 35.76
CA ASN A 7 -19.31 44.42 34.77
C ASN A 7 -18.83 43.02 35.21
N ARG A 8 -18.65 42.80 36.52
CA ARG A 8 -18.34 41.47 37.06
C ARG A 8 -19.53 40.52 36.95
N LYS A 9 -20.75 41.02 37.13
CA LYS A 9 -21.97 40.21 37.05
C LYS A 9 -22.27 39.75 35.63
N SER A 10 -22.08 40.61 34.62
CA SER A 10 -22.28 40.24 33.20
C SER A 10 -21.22 39.24 32.70
N SER A 11 -19.96 39.41 33.11
CA SER A 11 -18.89 38.46 32.75
C SER A 11 -19.12 37.08 33.36
N ASN A 12 -19.54 37.00 34.63
CA ASN A 12 -19.85 35.71 35.26
C ASN A 12 -21.05 35.02 34.61
N ILE A 13 -22.08 35.77 34.21
CA ILE A 13 -23.24 35.23 33.48
C ILE A 13 -22.81 34.67 32.13
N PHE A 14 -21.95 35.39 31.39
CA PHE A 14 -21.41 34.93 30.12
C PHE A 14 -20.64 33.61 30.26
N TRP A 15 -19.73 33.51 31.24
CA TRP A 15 -18.98 32.29 31.49
C TRP A 15 -19.88 31.12 31.89
N ASN A 16 -20.89 31.34 32.74
CA ASN A 16 -21.84 30.29 33.12
C ASN A 16 -22.65 29.76 31.92
N ILE A 17 -23.06 30.65 31.01
CA ILE A 17 -23.76 30.27 29.77
C ILE A 17 -22.83 29.44 28.88
N LEU A 18 -21.57 29.88 28.70
CA LEU A 18 -20.59 29.17 27.90
C LEU A 18 -20.29 27.77 28.47
N THR A 19 -20.17 27.65 29.79
CA THR A 19 -20.00 26.36 30.47
C THR A 19 -21.21 25.44 30.27
N LEU A 20 -22.43 25.98 30.31
CA LEU A 20 -23.64 25.20 30.05
C LEU A 20 -23.67 24.66 28.60
N PHE A 21 -23.30 25.48 27.61
CA PHE A 21 -23.20 25.04 26.22
C PHE A 21 -22.13 23.96 26.03
N ALA A 22 -20.97 24.11 26.66
CA ALA A 22 -19.90 23.12 26.61
C ALA A 22 -20.35 21.77 27.20
N LEU A 23 -21.06 21.77 28.33
CA LEU A 23 -21.62 20.55 28.94
C LEU A 23 -22.69 19.91 28.06
N MET A 24 -23.60 20.70 27.48
CA MET A 24 -24.61 20.18 26.55
C MET A 24 -23.97 19.56 25.30
N SER A 25 -22.93 20.20 24.76
CA SER A 25 -22.18 19.68 23.62
C SER A 25 -21.46 18.37 23.96
N SER A 26 -20.84 18.27 25.15
CA SER A 26 -20.18 17.02 25.55
C SER A 26 -21.18 15.87 25.71
N VAL A 27 -22.35 16.13 26.30
CA VAL A 27 -23.41 15.13 26.43
C VAL A 27 -23.94 14.70 25.07
N LEU A 28 -24.13 15.64 24.14
CA LEU A 28 -24.56 15.33 22.77
C LEU A 28 -23.54 14.43 22.05
N ILE A 29 -22.24 14.74 22.15
CA ILE A 29 -21.17 13.93 21.55
C ILE A 29 -21.18 12.51 22.14
N LEU A 30 -21.35 12.36 23.45
CA LEU A 30 -21.44 11.05 24.10
C LEU A 30 -22.64 10.23 23.61
N ILE A 31 -23.80 10.87 23.43
CA ILE A 31 -24.99 10.20 22.89
C ILE A 31 -24.74 9.74 21.46
N VAL A 32 -24.14 10.59 20.60
CA VAL A 32 -23.81 10.22 19.22
C VAL A 32 -22.84 9.04 19.19
N GLN A 33 -21.78 9.07 20.02
CA GLN A 33 -20.80 8.00 20.10
C GLN A 33 -21.41 6.68 20.57
N LEU A 34 -22.27 6.72 21.60
CA LEU A 34 -23.00 5.55 22.08
C LEU A 34 -23.92 4.97 20.99
N THR A 35 -24.58 5.84 20.23
CA THR A 35 -25.49 5.40 19.16
C THR A 35 -24.72 4.71 18.04
N ILE A 36 -23.55 5.24 17.64
CA ILE A 36 -22.66 4.60 16.66
C ILE A 36 -22.14 3.26 17.19
N PHE A 37 -21.82 3.18 18.48
CA PHE A 37 -21.35 1.93 19.09
C PHE A 37 -22.42 0.83 19.09
N VAL A 38 -23.68 1.16 19.40
CA VAL A 38 -24.78 0.19 19.41
C VAL A 38 -25.24 -0.16 17.99
N ASN A 39 -25.26 0.81 17.08
CA ASN A 39 -25.60 0.62 15.68
C ASN A 39 -24.49 1.18 14.77
N PRO A 40 -23.50 0.34 14.39
CA PRO A 40 -22.40 0.78 13.55
C PRO A 40 -22.83 1.12 12.12
N PHE A 41 -24.04 0.76 11.70
CA PHE A 41 -24.61 1.09 10.38
C PHE A 41 -25.47 2.36 10.39
N ALA A 42 -25.43 3.16 11.46
CA ALA A 42 -26.15 4.44 11.50
C ALA A 42 -25.68 5.38 10.36
N ILE A 43 -26.61 6.06 9.68
CA ILE A 43 -26.34 6.94 8.52
C ILE A 43 -25.34 8.07 8.84
N PHE A 44 -25.28 8.48 10.11
CA PHE A 44 -24.38 9.53 10.60
C PHE A 44 -23.06 8.97 11.17
N ASN A 45 -22.83 7.67 11.10
CA ASN A 45 -21.51 7.10 11.40
C ASN A 45 -20.57 7.41 10.21
N PRO A 46 -19.49 8.20 10.39
CA PRO A 46 -18.54 8.48 9.32
C PRO A 46 -17.72 7.25 8.89
N PHE A 47 -17.75 6.16 9.66
CA PHE A 47 -17.03 4.92 9.40
C PHE A 47 -17.95 3.69 9.54
N PRO A 48 -18.96 3.50 8.67
CA PRO A 48 -19.75 2.27 8.69
C PRO A 48 -18.86 1.08 8.29
N PRO A 49 -19.05 -0.11 8.89
CA PRO A 49 -18.32 -1.31 8.49
C PRO A 49 -18.55 -1.61 7.00
N VAL A 50 -17.50 -2.04 6.31
CA VAL A 50 -17.62 -2.49 4.91
C VAL A 50 -18.40 -3.79 4.89
N GLU A 51 -19.49 -3.84 4.13
CA GLU A 51 -20.20 -5.09 3.84
C GLU A 51 -19.32 -5.94 2.92
N ILE A 52 -18.73 -7.01 3.45
CA ILE A 52 -18.02 -8.00 2.63
C ILE A 52 -19.11 -8.84 1.94
N PRO A 53 -19.11 -8.96 0.60
CA PRO A 53 -20.07 -9.83 -0.08
C PRO A 53 -19.94 -11.26 0.44
N GLU A 54 -21.08 -11.88 0.73
CA GLU A 54 -21.17 -13.27 1.17
C GLU A 54 -20.47 -14.16 0.11
N LEU A 55 -19.55 -15.00 0.57
CA LEU A 55 -18.81 -15.92 -0.29
C LEU A 55 -19.81 -16.76 -1.10
N VAL A 56 -19.72 -16.63 -2.43
CA VAL A 56 -20.38 -17.57 -3.35
C VAL A 56 -19.79 -18.96 -3.07
N VAL A 57 -20.53 -19.78 -2.34
CA VAL A 57 -20.25 -21.21 -2.22
C VAL A 57 -20.54 -21.86 -3.57
N LEU A 58 -19.48 -22.13 -4.33
CA LEU A 58 -19.57 -23.04 -5.47
C LEU A 58 -20.01 -24.41 -4.95
N PRO A 59 -20.97 -25.10 -5.59
CA PRO A 59 -21.38 -26.42 -5.13
C PRO A 59 -20.19 -27.37 -5.19
N THR A 60 -19.81 -27.89 -4.03
CA THR A 60 -18.88 -29.02 -3.89
C THR A 60 -19.39 -30.15 -4.77
N SER A 61 -18.63 -30.50 -5.81
CA SER A 61 -18.89 -31.67 -6.64
C SER A 61 -18.86 -32.91 -5.75
N THR A 62 -20.04 -33.36 -5.35
CA THR A 62 -20.21 -34.65 -4.70
C THR A 62 -20.13 -35.71 -5.80
N VAL A 63 -19.05 -36.48 -5.79
CA VAL A 63 -18.90 -37.68 -6.61
C VAL A 63 -19.99 -38.66 -6.19
N PHE A 64 -20.98 -38.85 -7.06
CA PHE A 64 -21.86 -40.02 -7.03
C PHE A 64 -21.56 -40.86 -8.27
N GLU A 65 -20.98 -42.03 -8.01
CA GLU A 65 -20.83 -43.11 -8.97
C GLU A 65 -22.12 -43.93 -8.98
N THR A 66 -22.85 -43.91 -10.11
CA THR A 66 -23.80 -44.95 -10.52
C THR A 66 -24.07 -44.88 -12.03
N GLU A 67 -24.01 -46.06 -12.65
CA GLU A 67 -24.22 -46.55 -14.03
C GLU A 67 -25.00 -45.74 -15.10
N PRO A 68 -24.80 -46.08 -16.39
CA PRO A 68 -25.20 -45.27 -17.53
C PRO A 68 -26.67 -45.46 -17.88
N THR A 69 -27.33 -44.37 -18.24
CA THR A 69 -28.58 -44.40 -19.00
C THR A 69 -28.38 -43.49 -20.21
N GLU A 70 -28.41 -44.12 -21.39
CA GLU A 70 -28.57 -43.43 -22.67
C GLU A 70 -29.81 -42.54 -22.63
N VAL A 71 -29.81 -41.47 -23.44
CA VAL A 71 -30.91 -41.04 -24.33
C VAL A 71 -30.82 -39.53 -24.58
N VAL A 72 -30.55 -39.24 -25.86
CA VAL A 72 -31.04 -38.12 -26.70
C VAL A 72 -30.19 -36.84 -26.77
N LEU A 73 -29.51 -36.74 -27.91
CA LEU A 73 -29.17 -35.49 -28.59
C LEU A 73 -30.44 -34.65 -28.80
N GLU A 74 -30.45 -33.43 -28.30
CA GLU A 74 -31.27 -32.36 -28.88
C GLU A 74 -30.40 -31.15 -29.18
N SER A 75 -30.18 -30.97 -30.49
CA SER A 75 -29.55 -29.82 -31.12
C SER A 75 -30.57 -28.70 -31.32
N GLN A 76 -30.26 -27.46 -30.92
CA GLN A 76 -30.71 -26.20 -31.56
C GLN A 76 -30.32 -24.96 -30.70
N PRO A 77 -30.28 -23.75 -31.26
CA PRO A 77 -29.39 -23.30 -32.33
C PRO A 77 -28.53 -22.09 -31.89
N THR A 78 -27.40 -21.90 -32.58
CA THR A 78 -26.53 -20.72 -32.49
C THR A 78 -27.31 -19.43 -32.75
N ALA A 79 -27.48 -18.59 -31.73
CA ALA A 79 -27.94 -17.22 -31.88
C ALA A 79 -26.75 -16.32 -32.22
N LEU A 80 -26.72 -15.84 -33.47
CA LEU A 80 -25.84 -14.77 -33.92
C LEU A 80 -26.29 -13.45 -33.27
N ILE A 81 -25.40 -12.81 -32.50
CA ILE A 81 -25.58 -11.43 -32.03
C ILE A 81 -24.53 -10.54 -32.70
N PRO A 82 -24.90 -9.33 -33.16
CA PRO A 82 -24.21 -8.65 -34.23
C PRO A 82 -23.04 -7.78 -33.76
N THR A 83 -22.00 -7.75 -34.60
CA THR A 83 -20.85 -6.87 -34.52
C THR A 83 -21.29 -5.40 -34.52
N GLN A 84 -21.12 -4.71 -33.39
CA GLN A 84 -21.23 -3.25 -33.35
C GLN A 84 -19.85 -2.63 -33.62
N LYS A 85 -19.77 -1.99 -34.79
CA LYS A 85 -18.73 -1.07 -35.24
C LYS A 85 -18.58 0.09 -34.25
N PRO A 86 -17.39 0.44 -33.75
CA PRO A 86 -17.19 1.68 -33.03
C PRO A 86 -17.51 2.88 -33.93
N ALA A 87 -18.43 3.72 -33.48
CA ALA A 87 -18.77 4.99 -34.11
C ALA A 87 -17.62 5.99 -33.91
N GLU A 88 -17.16 6.59 -35.01
CA GLU A 88 -16.23 7.73 -34.98
C GLU A 88 -16.95 8.95 -34.38
N ILE A 89 -16.43 9.44 -33.25
CA ILE A 89 -16.84 10.71 -32.66
C ILE A 89 -15.93 11.80 -33.26
N PRO A 90 -16.44 12.79 -34.02
CA PRO A 90 -15.64 13.94 -34.39
C PRO A 90 -15.44 14.83 -33.15
N THR A 91 -14.26 14.75 -32.53
CA THR A 91 -13.88 15.65 -31.44
C THR A 91 -13.36 16.95 -32.05
N SER A 92 -14.22 17.96 -32.12
CA SER A 92 -13.82 19.35 -32.35
C SER A 92 -13.16 19.91 -31.08
N ILE A 93 -11.84 20.04 -31.08
CA ILE A 93 -11.11 20.79 -30.04
C ILE A 93 -10.76 22.16 -30.63
N PRO A 94 -11.09 23.28 -29.97
CA PRO A 94 -10.62 24.60 -30.38
C PRO A 94 -9.10 24.70 -30.14
N THR A 95 -8.36 24.98 -31.21
CA THR A 95 -6.93 25.28 -31.20
C THR A 95 -6.68 26.59 -30.46
N GLU A 96 -6.20 26.52 -29.22
CA GLU A 96 -5.57 27.65 -28.55
C GLU A 96 -4.13 27.76 -29.06
N VAL A 97 -3.86 28.84 -29.81
CA VAL A 97 -2.53 29.15 -30.33
C VAL A 97 -1.71 29.75 -29.19
N ILE A 98 -0.81 28.96 -28.62
CA ILE A 98 0.23 29.45 -27.72
C ILE A 98 1.35 30.03 -28.58
N GLU A 99 1.51 31.35 -28.54
CA GLU A 99 2.62 32.07 -29.16
C GLU A 99 3.88 31.79 -28.33
N ILE A 100 4.79 30.95 -28.86
CA ILE A 100 6.06 30.62 -28.22
C ILE A 100 7.00 31.81 -28.40
N GLN A 101 7.27 32.54 -27.32
CA GLN A 101 8.34 33.53 -27.31
C GLN A 101 9.68 32.79 -27.21
N ASP A 102 10.58 33.02 -28.18
CA ASP A 102 11.92 32.44 -28.23
C ASP A 102 12.68 32.76 -26.93
N GLY A 103 12.68 31.78 -26.01
CA GLY A 103 13.48 31.78 -24.81
C GLY A 103 14.92 31.44 -25.15
N THR A 104 15.86 32.25 -24.65
CA THR A 104 17.31 32.01 -24.76
C THR A 104 17.65 30.58 -24.29
N LEU A 105 18.43 29.84 -25.08
CA LEU A 105 18.91 28.51 -24.75
C LEU A 105 19.66 28.54 -23.41
N ALA A 106 19.02 28.03 -22.36
CA ALA A 106 19.71 27.68 -21.13
C ALA A 106 20.59 26.47 -21.43
N ILE A 107 21.91 26.65 -21.31
CA ILE A 107 22.86 25.54 -21.38
C ILE A 107 22.52 24.63 -20.20
N GLU A 108 21.94 23.46 -20.48
CA GLU A 108 21.75 22.40 -19.48
C GLU A 108 23.14 22.04 -18.95
N THR A 109 23.43 22.48 -17.73
CA THR A 109 24.59 22.00 -17.00
C THR A 109 24.29 20.54 -16.67
N PRO A 110 25.17 19.58 -17.00
CA PRO A 110 24.97 18.19 -16.63
C PRO A 110 24.76 18.11 -15.12
N VAL A 111 23.56 17.74 -14.69
CA VAL A 111 23.27 17.50 -13.28
C VAL A 111 24.13 16.31 -12.88
N LEU A 112 25.21 16.58 -12.14
CA LEU A 112 26.02 15.51 -11.57
C LEU A 112 25.08 14.64 -10.72
N PRO A 113 25.14 13.30 -10.85
CA PRO A 113 24.34 12.43 -10.00
C PRO A 113 24.65 12.78 -8.53
N PRO A 114 23.64 12.76 -7.64
CA PRO A 114 23.85 13.10 -6.24
C PRO A 114 24.98 12.22 -5.71
N THR A 115 26.08 12.87 -5.31
CA THR A 115 27.18 12.17 -4.66
C THR A 115 26.67 11.70 -3.32
N GLU A 116 26.58 10.38 -3.15
CA GLU A 116 26.13 9.78 -1.91
C GLU A 116 27.04 10.25 -0.78
N THR A 117 26.51 11.11 0.08
CA THR A 117 27.24 11.55 1.26
C THR A 117 27.21 10.40 2.26
N PRO A 118 28.35 9.80 2.64
CA PRO A 118 28.34 8.71 3.60
C PRO A 118 27.74 9.22 4.91
N PHE A 119 26.71 8.53 5.40
CA PHE A 119 26.05 8.88 6.65
C PHE A 119 27.05 8.70 7.80
N VAL A 120 27.41 9.81 8.44
CA VAL A 120 28.29 9.83 9.62
C VAL A 120 27.42 9.63 10.87
N GLY A 121 26.91 8.40 11.02
CA GLY A 121 26.12 7.98 12.16
C GLY A 121 25.97 6.47 12.15
N TYR A 122 25.70 5.87 13.30
CA TYR A 122 25.33 4.46 13.35
C TYR A 122 23.91 4.30 12.77
N TYR A 123 23.59 3.19 12.12
CA TYR A 123 22.22 2.96 11.65
C TYR A 123 21.30 2.51 12.80
N ALA A 124 20.01 2.88 12.76
CA ALA A 124 19.05 2.47 13.77
C ALA A 124 18.58 1.03 13.55
N PHE A 125 18.60 0.57 12.29
CA PHE A 125 18.17 -0.75 11.87
C PHE A 125 19.30 -1.50 11.16
N VAL A 126 19.34 -2.82 11.37
CA VAL A 126 20.22 -3.75 10.66
C VAL A 126 19.40 -4.92 10.15
N ILE A 127 19.96 -5.71 9.23
CA ILE A 127 19.35 -6.96 8.80
C ILE A 127 19.24 -7.92 10.00
N GLN A 128 18.08 -8.54 10.19
CA GLN A 128 17.83 -9.44 11.32
C GLN A 128 18.49 -10.82 11.10
N ASN A 129 18.47 -11.30 9.87
CA ASN A 129 18.98 -12.59 9.43
C ASN A 129 19.41 -12.47 7.96
N GLU A 130 20.27 -13.36 7.50
CA GLU A 130 20.66 -13.39 6.08
C GLU A 130 19.41 -13.49 5.17
N PRO A 131 19.42 -12.84 3.99
CA PRO A 131 18.33 -12.94 3.03
C PRO A 131 18.02 -14.40 2.70
N ASN A 132 16.75 -14.77 2.80
CA ASN A 132 16.31 -16.15 2.58
C ASN A 132 15.48 -16.24 1.30
N ALA A 133 15.91 -17.07 0.35
CA ALA A 133 15.16 -17.28 -0.89
C ALA A 133 14.28 -18.52 -0.78
N ILE A 134 13.00 -18.36 -1.07
CA ILE A 134 11.96 -19.39 -0.96
C ILE A 134 11.09 -19.42 -2.21
N ASN A 135 10.24 -20.44 -2.32
CA ASN A 135 9.23 -20.53 -3.35
C ASN A 135 8.10 -19.51 -3.08
N SER A 136 7.77 -18.69 -4.08
CA SER A 136 6.76 -17.65 -4.00
C SER A 136 5.36 -18.19 -3.75
N THR A 137 5.06 -19.42 -4.16
CA THR A 137 3.72 -20.05 -4.03
C THR A 137 3.25 -20.16 -2.59
N ILE A 138 4.15 -20.08 -1.60
CA ILE A 138 3.81 -19.98 -0.17
C ILE A 138 2.92 -18.76 0.10
N PHE A 139 3.12 -17.65 -0.64
CA PHE A 139 2.35 -16.40 -0.49
C PHE A 139 1.57 -16.03 -1.76
N LYS A 140 1.96 -16.55 -2.93
CA LYS A 140 1.47 -16.19 -4.26
C LYS A 140 1.18 -17.44 -5.10
N VAL A 141 0.26 -18.28 -4.62
CA VAL A 141 -0.08 -19.57 -5.24
C VAL A 141 -0.35 -19.44 -6.74
N ASP A 142 -1.12 -18.44 -7.15
CA ASP A 142 -1.58 -18.28 -8.54
C ASP A 142 -0.49 -17.80 -9.52
N LEU A 143 0.67 -17.36 -9.02
CA LEU A 143 1.73 -16.80 -9.86
C LEU A 143 2.82 -17.81 -10.23
N GLU A 144 3.01 -18.85 -9.41
CA GLU A 144 4.01 -19.89 -9.64
C GLU A 144 5.39 -19.30 -10.05
N CYS A 145 5.91 -19.70 -11.21
CA CYS A 145 7.17 -19.20 -11.76
C CYS A 145 7.02 -17.96 -12.65
N ASN A 146 5.79 -17.45 -12.85
CA ASN A 146 5.54 -16.23 -13.61
C ASN A 146 5.69 -14.96 -12.77
N TRP A 147 6.46 -15.03 -11.69
CA TRP A 147 6.69 -13.93 -10.78
C TRP A 147 7.99 -14.11 -10.00
N THR A 148 8.62 -12.99 -9.68
CA THR A 148 9.75 -12.92 -8.75
C THR A 148 9.72 -11.61 -7.97
N GLY A 149 10.13 -11.65 -6.71
CA GLY A 149 10.02 -10.51 -5.83
C GLY A 149 10.87 -10.56 -4.58
N ILE A 150 10.89 -9.43 -3.88
CA ILE A 150 11.57 -9.24 -2.60
C ILE A 150 10.54 -8.76 -1.60
N ALA A 151 10.49 -9.38 -0.42
CA ALA A 151 9.54 -9.03 0.63
C ALA A 151 10.19 -9.14 2.02
N GLY A 152 9.48 -8.72 3.05
CA GLY A 152 9.94 -8.90 4.42
C GLY A 152 9.26 -7.98 5.41
N GLN A 153 9.82 -7.88 6.60
CA GLN A 153 9.26 -7.18 7.75
C GLN A 153 10.30 -6.33 8.47
N VAL A 154 9.84 -5.37 9.29
CA VAL A 154 10.71 -4.49 10.08
C VAL A 154 10.28 -4.52 11.54
N PHE A 155 11.21 -4.79 12.44
CA PHE A 155 10.94 -4.96 13.87
C PHE A 155 11.70 -3.96 14.73
N ASP A 156 11.13 -3.61 15.88
CA ASP A 156 11.80 -2.79 16.89
C ASP A 156 12.74 -3.64 17.78
N LEU A 157 13.32 -2.99 18.78
CA LEU A 157 14.22 -3.62 19.75
C LEU A 157 13.58 -4.81 20.48
N GLN A 158 12.27 -4.73 20.72
CA GLN A 158 11.48 -5.75 21.41
C GLN A 158 10.92 -6.82 20.45
N GLY A 159 11.21 -6.73 19.15
CA GLY A 159 10.68 -7.65 18.14
C GLY A 159 9.23 -7.34 17.73
N ARG A 160 8.73 -6.13 18.03
CA ARG A 160 7.39 -5.71 17.62
C ARG A 160 7.44 -5.13 16.20
N PRO A 161 6.42 -5.37 15.36
CA PRO A 161 6.35 -4.81 14.01
C PRO A 161 6.36 -3.28 14.00
N VAL A 162 7.25 -2.68 13.20
CA VAL A 162 7.36 -1.24 12.99
C VAL A 162 6.78 -0.89 11.63
N LYS A 163 5.78 -0.02 11.62
CA LYS A 163 4.99 0.30 10.43
C LYS A 163 5.29 1.72 9.97
N GLY A 164 4.96 2.03 8.72
CA GLY A 164 5.25 3.34 8.13
C GLY A 164 6.74 3.64 7.89
N ILE A 165 7.62 2.64 8.02
CA ILE A 165 9.01 2.75 7.56
C ILE A 165 9.03 2.67 6.04
N ARG A 166 9.80 3.57 5.42
CA ARG A 166 10.04 3.54 3.99
C ARG A 166 11.14 2.54 3.67
N VAL A 167 10.86 1.66 2.71
CA VAL A 167 11.81 0.67 2.22
C VAL A 167 12.16 1.05 0.79
N TRP A 168 13.43 1.23 0.50
CA TRP A 168 13.90 1.66 -0.79
C TRP A 168 14.70 0.55 -1.45
N LEU A 169 14.21 0.06 -2.59
CA LEU A 169 14.87 -0.95 -3.41
C LEU A 169 15.48 -0.27 -4.63
N ARG A 170 16.79 -0.38 -4.79
CA ARG A 170 17.51 0.19 -5.94
C ARG A 170 18.46 -0.80 -6.56
N GLY A 171 18.81 -0.59 -7.83
CA GLY A 171 19.84 -1.34 -8.52
C GLY A 171 19.44 -1.70 -9.94
N ARG A 172 19.89 -2.86 -10.42
CA ARG A 172 19.58 -3.36 -11.77
C ARG A 172 19.09 -4.80 -11.71
N PHE A 173 18.00 -5.09 -12.42
CA PHE A 173 17.41 -6.42 -12.57
C PHE A 173 16.96 -6.61 -14.01
N ASP A 174 17.31 -7.74 -14.64
CA ASP A 174 16.94 -8.05 -16.03
C ASP A 174 17.26 -6.90 -17.02
N ASN A 175 18.47 -6.33 -16.93
CA ASN A 175 18.93 -5.18 -17.71
C ASN A 175 18.14 -3.88 -17.53
N LYS A 176 17.18 -3.81 -16.59
CA LYS A 176 16.38 -2.64 -16.25
C LYS A 176 16.87 -2.05 -14.93
N ASP A 177 16.90 -0.73 -14.85
CA ASP A 177 17.17 -0.03 -13.60
C ASP A 177 15.92 -0.07 -12.72
N ILE A 178 16.11 -0.44 -11.45
CA ILE A 178 15.07 -0.54 -10.43
C ILE A 178 15.27 0.62 -9.45
N ASP A 179 14.19 1.36 -9.20
CA ASP A 179 14.11 2.40 -8.17
C ASP A 179 12.68 2.39 -7.61
N TYR A 180 12.43 1.52 -6.64
CA TYR A 180 11.12 1.31 -6.04
C TYR A 180 11.14 1.74 -4.58
N LEU A 181 10.13 2.54 -4.21
CA LEU A 181 9.90 2.96 -2.84
C LEU A 181 8.62 2.32 -2.32
N GLY A 182 8.72 1.60 -1.22
CA GLY A 182 7.62 0.94 -0.53
C GLY A 182 7.48 1.41 0.90
N LEU A 183 6.41 0.96 1.56
CA LEU A 183 6.11 1.22 2.96
C LEU A 183 5.81 -0.10 3.67
N THR A 184 6.30 -0.24 4.90
CA THR A 184 5.88 -1.32 5.79
C THR A 184 4.42 -1.12 6.23
N LEU A 185 3.56 -2.09 5.96
CA LEU A 185 2.10 -1.95 6.12
C LEU A 185 1.60 -2.53 7.46
N GLU A 186 0.40 -2.10 7.88
CA GLU A 186 -0.30 -2.70 9.03
C GLU A 186 -0.68 -4.16 8.74
N SER A 187 -1.21 -4.41 7.54
CA SER A 187 -1.63 -5.71 7.06
C SER A 187 -0.94 -6.01 5.75
N SER A 188 -0.27 -7.15 5.69
CA SER A 188 0.47 -7.65 4.53
C SER A 188 0.46 -9.18 4.57
N PRO A 189 0.55 -9.88 3.42
CA PRO A 189 0.69 -11.34 3.39
C PRO A 189 1.88 -11.87 4.22
N TYR A 190 2.89 -11.02 4.43
CA TYR A 190 4.09 -11.33 5.22
C TYR A 190 3.93 -11.04 6.71
N GLY A 191 2.75 -10.64 7.17
CA GLY A 191 2.47 -10.21 8.54
C GLY A 191 2.58 -8.70 8.74
N PRO A 192 2.31 -8.19 9.96
CA PRO A 192 2.39 -6.76 10.23
C PRO A 192 3.81 -6.24 9.99
N SER A 193 3.95 -4.97 9.60
CA SER A 193 5.19 -4.36 9.07
C SER A 193 5.70 -4.94 7.75
N GLY A 194 4.89 -5.77 7.08
CA GLY A 194 5.28 -6.38 5.81
C GLY A 194 5.43 -5.38 4.67
N PHE A 195 6.41 -5.60 3.80
CA PHE A 195 6.59 -4.90 2.52
C PHE A 195 6.82 -5.92 1.39
N GLU A 196 6.59 -5.51 0.15
CA GLU A 196 6.80 -6.33 -1.05
C GLU A 196 7.21 -5.46 -2.23
N PHE A 197 8.13 -5.97 -3.05
CA PHE A 197 8.46 -5.47 -4.37
C PHE A 197 8.37 -6.61 -5.37
N THR A 198 7.62 -6.39 -6.44
CA THR A 198 7.66 -7.28 -7.62
C THR A 198 8.81 -6.84 -8.51
N LEU A 199 9.70 -7.77 -8.87
CA LEU A 199 10.83 -7.50 -9.76
C LEU A 199 10.49 -7.77 -11.23
N GLY A 200 9.61 -8.74 -11.49
CA GLY A 200 9.20 -9.09 -12.85
C GLY A 200 8.40 -10.39 -12.93
N GLU A 201 8.17 -10.85 -14.15
CA GLU A 201 7.32 -12.00 -14.49
C GLU A 201 8.08 -13.32 -14.62
N SER A 202 9.40 -13.35 -14.32
CA SER A 202 10.16 -14.61 -14.27
C SER A 202 11.42 -14.47 -13.41
N PRO A 203 11.87 -15.54 -12.71
CA PRO A 203 13.08 -15.51 -11.92
C PRO A 203 14.31 -15.30 -12.81
N LYS A 204 15.25 -14.48 -12.32
CA LYS A 204 16.53 -14.20 -12.99
C LYS A 204 17.63 -14.21 -11.96
N ASN A 205 18.81 -14.67 -12.35
CA ASN A 205 19.98 -14.67 -11.48
C ASN A 205 20.67 -13.30 -11.53
N THR A 206 20.88 -12.68 -10.36
CA THR A 206 21.72 -11.49 -10.22
C THR A 206 22.58 -11.61 -8.96
N LYS A 207 23.72 -10.92 -8.95
CA LYS A 207 24.68 -10.91 -7.84
C LYS A 207 24.99 -9.49 -7.43
N GLU A 208 24.67 -9.16 -6.18
CA GLU A 208 24.88 -7.83 -5.57
C GLU A 208 24.42 -6.66 -6.46
N SER A 209 23.43 -6.89 -7.34
CA SER A 209 22.97 -5.89 -8.31
C SER A 209 21.80 -5.07 -7.79
N LEU A 210 21.13 -5.55 -6.75
CA LEU A 210 20.01 -4.93 -6.07
C LEU A 210 20.38 -4.72 -4.61
N TYR A 211 19.88 -3.66 -4.00
CA TYR A 211 19.96 -3.48 -2.56
C TYR A 211 18.72 -2.84 -1.98
N LEU A 212 18.44 -3.21 -0.72
CA LEU A 212 17.43 -2.58 0.12
C LEU A 212 18.08 -1.59 1.09
N GLN A 213 17.36 -0.51 1.37
CA GLN A 213 17.72 0.45 2.41
C GLN A 213 16.46 1.01 3.07
N LEU A 214 16.45 1.08 4.40
CA LEU A 214 15.38 1.72 5.15
C LEU A 214 15.60 3.22 5.22
N LEU A 215 14.54 3.99 5.07
CA LEU A 215 14.52 5.44 5.17
C LEU A 215 13.54 5.89 6.25
N ASP A 216 13.85 7.00 6.92
CA ASP A 216 12.90 7.70 7.79
C ASP A 216 11.87 8.50 6.98
N GLN A 217 11.03 9.31 7.65
CA GLN A 217 10.02 10.17 7.02
C GLN A 217 10.59 11.38 6.26
N ALA A 218 11.84 11.75 6.47
CA ALA A 218 12.55 12.81 5.74
C ALA A 218 13.34 12.29 4.52
N GLY A 219 13.51 10.97 4.40
CA GLY A 219 14.21 10.32 3.29
C GLY A 219 15.66 10.03 3.64
N ILE A 220 16.01 10.17 4.92
CA ILE A 220 17.33 9.93 5.44
C ILE A 220 17.48 8.42 5.67
N PRO A 221 18.57 7.79 5.19
CA PRO A 221 18.84 6.40 5.47
C PRO A 221 18.98 6.10 6.96
N ILE A 222 18.24 5.09 7.43
CA ILE A 222 18.26 4.58 8.81
C ILE A 222 18.76 3.13 8.91
N SER A 223 19.08 2.50 7.78
CA SER A 223 19.82 1.24 7.68
C SER A 223 20.99 1.36 6.70
N ASP A 224 21.93 0.42 6.81
CA ASP A 224 22.90 0.17 5.75
C ASP A 224 22.20 -0.42 4.51
N ARG A 225 22.93 -0.50 3.40
CA ARG A 225 22.50 -1.21 2.20
C ARG A 225 22.61 -2.71 2.42
N VAL A 226 21.53 -3.40 2.15
CA VAL A 226 21.49 -4.86 2.12
C VAL A 226 21.45 -5.30 0.66
N TYR A 227 22.58 -5.77 0.14
CA TYR A 227 22.67 -6.30 -1.21
C TYR A 227 21.97 -7.66 -1.30
N ILE A 228 21.21 -7.85 -2.38
CA ILE A 228 20.36 -9.01 -2.60
C ILE A 228 20.81 -9.75 -3.85
N ASP A 229 20.98 -11.06 -3.68
CA ASP A 229 21.13 -12.00 -4.78
C ASP A 229 19.77 -12.56 -5.17
N THR A 230 19.50 -12.64 -6.47
CA THR A 230 18.31 -13.31 -7.01
C THR A 230 18.72 -14.57 -7.76
N PHE A 231 17.78 -15.48 -8.01
CA PHE A 231 18.05 -16.79 -8.59
C PHE A 231 17.17 -17.05 -9.82
N GLU A 232 17.72 -17.71 -10.83
CA GLU A 232 16.96 -18.25 -11.95
C GLU A 232 16.43 -19.64 -11.58
N ASP A 233 15.60 -19.68 -10.53
CA ASP A 233 15.09 -20.89 -9.92
C ASP A 233 13.71 -20.61 -9.33
N CYS A 234 12.68 -21.31 -9.81
CA CYS A 234 11.28 -21.12 -9.38
C CYS A 234 11.08 -21.47 -7.90
N GLU A 235 11.92 -22.33 -7.31
CA GLU A 235 11.85 -22.66 -5.89
C GLU A 235 12.51 -21.60 -5.00
N ARG A 236 13.12 -20.56 -5.60
CA ARG A 236 13.85 -19.47 -4.93
C ARG A 236 13.56 -18.11 -5.56
N ASN A 237 12.31 -17.91 -5.99
CA ASN A 237 11.85 -16.70 -6.67
C ASN A 237 11.26 -15.62 -5.74
N LEU A 238 11.20 -15.86 -4.43
CA LEU A 238 10.87 -14.86 -3.43
C LEU A 238 11.99 -14.72 -2.41
N ILE A 239 12.60 -13.53 -2.33
CA ILE A 239 13.66 -13.25 -1.36
C ILE A 239 13.07 -12.52 -0.15
N LEU A 240 13.18 -13.12 1.03
CA LEU A 240 12.73 -12.56 2.30
C LEU A 240 13.88 -11.84 3.02
N VAL A 241 13.66 -10.58 3.39
CA VAL A 241 14.63 -9.72 4.05
C VAL A 241 13.98 -8.99 5.22
N ASN A 242 14.40 -9.34 6.43
CA ASN A 242 13.87 -8.72 7.64
C ASN A 242 14.89 -7.76 8.25
N PHE A 243 14.39 -6.67 8.84
CA PHE A 243 15.20 -5.71 9.57
C PHE A 243 14.79 -5.66 11.03
N LYS A 244 15.77 -5.35 11.90
CA LYS A 244 15.53 -5.16 13.33
C LYS A 244 16.25 -3.91 13.82
N GLN A 245 15.57 -3.14 14.66
CA GLN A 245 16.16 -2.01 15.36
C GLN A 245 17.21 -2.49 16.37
N VAL A 246 18.32 -1.78 16.48
CA VAL A 246 19.45 -2.12 17.36
C VAL A 246 19.79 -1.04 18.40
N ARG A 247 19.13 0.12 18.34
CA ARG A 247 19.24 1.19 19.34
C ARG A 247 18.06 2.16 19.31
#